data_AF-A0A7Y7W8S0-F1
#
_entry.id   AF-A0A7Y7W8S0-F1
#
_cell.length_a   1.000
_cell.length_b   1.000
_cell.length_c   1.000
_cell.angle_alpha   90.00
_cell.angle_beta   90.00
_cell.angle_gamma   90.00
#
_symmetry.space_group_name_H-M   'P 1'
#
loop_
_entity.id
_entity.type
_entity.pdbx_description
1 polymer ?
#
loop_
_entity_poly.entity_id
_entity_poly.type
_entity_poly.pdbx_seq_one_letter_code
_entity_poly.pdbx_strand_id
1 'polypeptide(L)'
;MKIFTPLPGEYVASALQRGNEILGIKAVSCHDFRIKPIPRKGYGRTGLGEKSEYRAHGEFQFPSFFSKANITDEILNNHTLHPLNAALGRSTMSTITTPALWGKICRDCVFEDFNNHGTAYIHRSHVHTSVKVCSIHGSILLHTCPTCSTPISKHNITKLGFCSQKYNGSTSLSISTNHLYSVFIADLLNYKGPTIKPHEAEWVAARSFYLNYSKEIELDEDFLAKIVKRTLDAHNVTSTRGKLSDSSLAMKAFLGCETAERYLDLVTNEASSKLLEKEVNELRHSESPLVS
;
A
#
# COMPACT_ATOMS: atom_id res chain seq x y z
N MET A 1 24.45 19.72 2.45
CA MET A 1 24.80 18.44 3.12
C MET A 1 24.10 17.35 2.33
N LYS A 2 24.83 16.39 1.71
CA LYS A 2 24.26 15.25 0.96
C LYS A 2 23.62 14.26 1.95
N ILE A 3 22.59 14.72 2.64
CA ILE A 3 21.85 13.94 3.61
C ILE A 3 20.97 13.02 2.77
N PHE A 4 21.46 11.80 2.56
CA PHE A 4 20.63 10.65 2.24
C PHE A 4 19.68 10.89 1.02
N THR A 5 20.19 10.70 -0.20
CA THR A 5 19.36 10.66 -1.42
C THR A 5 18.74 9.27 -1.51
N PRO A 6 17.42 9.12 -1.31
CA PRO A 6 16.75 7.83 -1.52
C PRO A 6 16.93 7.39 -2.97
N LEU A 7 17.05 6.09 -3.18
CA LEU A 7 17.02 5.53 -4.52
C LEU A 7 15.57 5.44 -5.04
N PRO A 8 15.36 5.42 -6.36
CA PRO A 8 14.02 5.29 -6.93
C PRO A 8 13.28 4.07 -6.36
N GLY A 9 12.07 4.32 -5.83
CA GLY A 9 11.25 3.28 -5.22
C GLY A 9 11.73 2.78 -3.85
N GLU A 10 12.82 3.30 -3.31
CA GLU A 10 13.33 2.91 -1.98
C GLU A 10 12.40 3.38 -0.86
N TYR A 11 12.18 2.53 0.14
CA TYR A 11 11.42 2.91 1.33
C TYR A 11 12.26 3.76 2.28
N VAL A 12 11.70 4.86 2.81
CA VAL A 12 12.42 5.84 3.64
C VAL A 12 13.24 5.24 4.80
N ALA A 13 12.74 4.17 5.44
CA ALA A 13 13.45 3.51 6.54
C ALA A 13 14.70 2.74 6.08
N SER A 14 14.58 2.00 4.98
CA SER A 14 15.71 1.30 4.34
C SER A 14 16.82 2.28 4.01
N ALA A 15 16.38 3.43 3.56
CA ALA A 15 17.20 4.45 3.02
C ALA A 15 17.99 5.18 4.13
N LEU A 16 17.34 5.48 5.25
CA LEU A 16 18.03 5.93 6.46
C LEU A 16 18.96 4.86 7.03
N GLN A 17 18.54 3.59 7.08
CA GLN A 17 19.41 2.49 7.52
C GLN A 17 20.68 2.42 6.66
N ARG A 18 20.52 2.47 5.34
CA ARG A 18 21.63 2.51 4.38
C ARG A 18 22.54 3.72 4.59
N GLY A 19 21.98 4.90 4.82
CA GLY A 19 22.74 6.11 5.16
C GLY A 19 23.55 5.95 6.45
N ASN A 20 22.96 5.38 7.49
CA ASN A 20 23.64 5.11 8.76
C ASN A 20 24.79 4.12 8.61
N GLU A 21 24.58 3.07 7.81
CA GLU A 21 25.55 1.99 7.59
C GLU A 21 26.71 2.39 6.69
N ILE A 22 26.44 3.09 5.59
CA ILE A 22 27.44 3.44 4.57
C ILE A 22 28.16 4.74 4.93
N LEU A 23 27.43 5.75 5.40
CA LEU A 23 27.98 7.09 5.64
C LEU A 23 28.28 7.34 7.13
N GLY A 24 28.02 6.37 8.01
CA GLY A 24 28.28 6.49 9.43
C GLY A 24 27.41 7.55 10.12
N ILE A 25 26.22 7.85 9.59
CA ILE A 25 25.27 8.80 10.16
C ILE A 25 24.69 8.18 11.44
N LYS A 26 25.43 8.25 12.55
CA LYS A 26 25.03 7.65 13.84
C LYS A 26 23.98 8.47 14.61
N ALA A 27 23.48 9.55 14.02
CA ALA A 27 22.64 10.54 14.70
C ALA A 27 21.14 10.22 14.67
N VAL A 28 20.68 9.29 13.82
CA VAL A 28 19.24 9.09 13.56
C VAL A 28 18.89 7.60 13.65
N SER A 29 17.99 7.23 14.57
CA SER A 29 17.49 5.86 14.66
C SER A 29 16.48 5.55 13.55
N CYS A 30 16.35 4.27 13.18
CA CYS A 30 15.24 3.80 12.34
C CYS A 30 13.87 3.88 13.06
N HIS A 31 13.77 4.53 14.21
CA HIS A 31 12.48 4.91 14.80
C HIS A 31 12.16 6.40 14.64
N ASP A 32 13.14 7.19 14.20
CA ASP A 32 13.04 8.65 14.09
C ASP A 32 12.55 9.10 12.70
N PHE A 33 12.23 8.17 11.79
CA PHE A 33 11.73 8.48 10.45
C PHE A 33 10.22 8.64 10.34
N ARG A 34 9.51 8.43 11.46
CA ARG A 34 8.05 8.33 11.46
C ARG A 34 7.43 9.66 11.06
N ILE A 35 6.72 9.65 9.95
CA ILE A 35 5.90 10.78 9.51
C ILE A 35 4.51 10.58 10.09
N LYS A 36 4.10 11.51 10.96
CA LYS A 36 2.83 11.39 11.69
C LYS A 36 1.79 12.29 11.07
N PRO A 37 0.61 11.77 10.71
CA PRO A 37 -0.50 12.61 10.28
C PRO A 37 -0.95 13.53 11.42
N ILE A 38 -1.20 14.80 11.12
CA ILE A 38 -1.75 15.76 12.08
C ILE A 38 -3.28 15.65 12.03
N PRO A 39 -3.95 15.22 13.12
CA PRO A 39 -5.40 15.17 13.18
C PRO A 39 -6.02 16.55 13.00
N ARG A 40 -7.21 16.60 12.40
CA ARG A 40 -8.01 17.83 12.33
C ARG A 40 -8.49 18.20 13.74
N LYS A 41 -8.48 19.49 14.07
CA LYS A 41 -9.10 19.98 15.31
C LYS A 41 -10.63 19.78 15.26
N GLY A 42 -11.25 19.44 16.40
CA GLY A 42 -12.71 19.32 16.56
C GLY A 42 -13.31 17.95 16.22
N TYR A 43 -12.85 16.86 16.84
CA TYR A 43 -13.46 15.52 16.70
C TYR A 43 -14.25 15.11 17.95
N GLY A 44 -15.58 14.99 17.80
CA GLY A 44 -16.48 14.37 18.79
C GLY A 44 -17.96 14.44 18.37
N ARG A 45 -18.69 13.31 18.40
CA ARG A 45 -20.17 13.31 18.43
C ARG A 45 -20.60 13.44 19.89
N THR A 46 -21.13 14.61 20.26
CA THR A 46 -22.43 14.80 20.95
C THR A 46 -22.65 16.28 21.25
N GLY A 47 -23.69 16.87 20.64
CA GLY A 47 -24.45 17.99 21.23
C GLY A 47 -23.86 19.40 21.27
N LEU A 48 -22.54 19.61 21.25
CA LEU A 48 -21.96 20.95 21.52
C LEU A 48 -20.78 21.31 20.60
N GLY A 49 -21.07 21.52 19.32
CA GLY A 49 -20.62 22.73 18.63
C GLY A 49 -19.14 22.97 18.32
N GLU A 50 -18.31 21.96 18.05
CA GLU A 50 -17.05 22.23 17.34
C GLU A 50 -17.13 21.76 15.87
N LYS A 51 -17.05 22.71 14.94
CA LYS A 51 -16.86 22.39 13.51
C LYS A 51 -15.46 21.83 13.36
N SER A 52 -15.34 20.63 12.81
CA SER A 52 -14.05 20.06 12.48
C SER A 52 -13.30 20.99 11.51
N GLU A 53 -12.01 21.18 11.75
CA GLU A 53 -11.13 21.98 10.90
C GLU A 53 -11.21 21.50 9.45
N TYR A 54 -11.49 22.43 8.53
CA TYR A 54 -11.45 22.14 7.11
C TYR A 54 -10.00 22.23 6.60
N ARG A 55 -9.55 21.18 5.91
CA ARG A 55 -8.28 21.16 5.19
C ARG A 55 -8.48 20.56 3.82
N ALA A 56 -7.91 21.19 2.80
CA ALA A 56 -7.89 20.67 1.44
C ALA A 56 -6.99 19.43 1.31
N HIS A 57 -5.95 19.34 2.15
CA HIS A 57 -4.96 18.26 2.13
C HIS A 57 -4.66 17.76 3.55
N GLY A 58 -4.12 16.54 3.67
CA GLY A 58 -3.59 16.06 4.93
C GLY A 58 -2.32 16.80 5.31
N GLU A 59 -2.21 17.26 6.56
CA GLU A 59 -0.96 17.77 7.10
C GLU A 59 -0.21 16.67 7.83
N PHE A 60 1.12 16.76 7.81
CA PHE A 60 2.00 15.77 8.42
C PHE A 60 3.08 16.44 9.25
N GLN A 61 3.35 15.85 10.42
CA GLN A 61 4.51 16.16 11.23
C GLN A 61 5.69 15.33 10.72
N PHE A 62 6.70 16.03 10.23
CA PHE A 62 7.95 15.43 9.75
C PHE A 62 9.04 15.49 10.81
N PRO A 63 9.93 14.48 10.83
CA PRO A 63 11.23 14.60 11.49
C PRO A 63 11.99 15.85 11.04
N SER A 64 12.60 16.57 11.99
CA SER A 64 13.19 17.90 11.75
C SER A 64 14.28 17.91 10.67
N PHE A 65 15.00 16.80 10.49
CA PHE A 65 16.04 16.68 9.48
C PHE A 65 15.48 16.65 8.04
N PHE A 66 14.28 16.12 7.82
CA PHE A 66 13.62 16.20 6.51
C PHE A 66 13.20 17.64 6.20
N SER A 67 12.62 18.34 7.18
CA SER A 67 12.22 19.74 7.02
C SER A 67 13.42 20.65 6.79
N LYS A 68 14.51 20.48 7.56
CA LYS A 68 15.75 21.26 7.39
C LYS A 68 16.42 21.04 6.03
N ALA A 69 16.27 19.84 5.46
CA ALA A 69 16.80 19.50 4.15
C ALA A 69 15.86 19.88 2.99
N ASN A 70 14.65 20.37 3.28
CA ASN A 70 13.62 20.72 2.30
C ASN A 70 13.23 19.56 1.35
N ILE A 71 13.10 18.35 1.90
CA ILE A 71 12.76 17.12 1.15
C ILE A 71 11.46 16.45 1.62
N THR A 72 10.62 17.15 2.38
CA THR A 72 9.41 16.57 2.99
C THR A 72 8.43 16.01 1.96
N ASP A 73 8.19 16.75 0.87
CA ASP A 73 7.22 16.35 -0.16
C ASP A 73 7.75 15.21 -1.02
N GLU A 74 9.04 15.23 -1.35
CA GLU A 74 9.71 14.14 -2.06
C GLU A 74 9.63 12.84 -1.24
N ILE A 75 10.00 12.89 0.04
CA ILE A 75 9.95 11.74 0.93
C ILE A 75 8.53 11.21 1.03
N LEU A 76 7.56 12.08 1.33
CA LEU A 76 6.16 11.69 1.50
C LEU A 76 5.63 10.98 0.24
N ASN A 77 5.83 11.57 -0.93
CA ASN A 77 5.20 11.11 -2.17
C ASN A 77 5.96 10.01 -2.92
N ASN A 78 7.25 9.81 -2.63
CA ASN A 78 8.08 8.85 -3.34
C ASN A 78 8.60 7.72 -2.45
N HIS A 79 8.71 7.90 -1.13
CA HIS A 79 9.41 6.97 -0.24
C HIS A 79 8.57 6.45 0.94
N THR A 80 7.26 6.71 0.92
CA THR A 80 6.30 6.22 1.93
C THR A 80 5.08 5.55 1.29
N LEU A 81 4.16 5.06 2.13
CA LEU A 81 2.85 4.54 1.68
C LEU A 81 1.79 5.64 1.51
N HIS A 82 2.14 6.93 1.65
CA HIS A 82 1.17 8.02 1.50
C HIS A 82 0.40 8.01 0.18
N PRO A 83 1.05 7.82 -1.00
CA PRO A 83 0.31 7.79 -2.27
C PRO A 83 -0.79 6.73 -2.32
N LEU A 84 -0.50 5.53 -1.81
CA LEU A 84 -1.47 4.44 -1.68
C LEU A 84 -2.63 4.84 -0.75
N ASN A 85 -2.32 5.43 0.41
CA ASN A 85 -3.33 5.89 1.35
C ASN A 85 -4.23 6.98 0.75
N ALA A 86 -3.64 7.90 0.00
CA ALA A 86 -4.34 8.96 -0.71
C ALA A 86 -5.25 8.38 -1.81
N ALA A 87 -4.76 7.42 -2.58
CA ALA A 87 -5.51 6.73 -3.63
C ALA A 87 -6.71 5.95 -3.05
N LEU A 88 -6.54 5.29 -1.91
CA LEU A 88 -7.58 4.52 -1.24
C LEU A 88 -8.52 5.37 -0.36
N GLY A 89 -8.41 6.70 -0.44
CA GLY A 89 -9.21 7.65 0.34
C GLY A 89 -9.14 7.43 1.85
N ARG A 90 -8.00 7.00 2.36
CA ARG A 90 -7.86 6.65 3.77
C ARG A 90 -7.63 7.88 4.63
N SER A 91 -8.35 7.95 5.75
CA SER A 91 -8.21 9.04 6.71
C SER A 91 -6.82 9.03 7.35
N THR A 92 -6.18 10.20 7.34
CA THR A 92 -4.89 10.44 7.97
C THR A 92 -4.87 10.03 9.44
N MET A 93 -5.98 10.09 10.18
CA MET A 93 -6.02 9.70 11.61
C MET A 93 -5.78 8.21 11.87
N SER A 94 -6.00 7.33 10.89
CA SER A 94 -5.91 5.88 11.07
C SER A 94 -4.92 5.18 10.14
N THR A 95 -4.25 5.92 9.26
CA THR A 95 -3.30 5.36 8.30
C THR A 95 -1.87 5.38 8.77
N ILE A 96 -1.18 4.29 8.48
CA ILE A 96 0.25 4.17 8.71
C ILE A 96 0.99 4.56 7.42
N THR A 97 1.48 5.80 7.36
CA THR A 97 2.27 6.29 6.22
C THR A 97 3.66 5.66 6.16
N THR A 98 4.26 5.45 7.33
CA THR A 98 5.62 4.88 7.47
C THR A 98 5.57 3.68 8.43
N PRO A 99 5.24 2.46 7.95
CA PRO A 99 5.18 1.27 8.79
C PRO A 99 6.50 0.98 9.51
N ALA A 100 6.40 0.54 10.77
CA ALA A 100 7.54 0.08 11.55
C ALA A 100 8.06 -1.28 11.10
N LEU A 101 7.18 -2.11 10.51
CA LEU A 101 7.51 -3.41 9.93
C LEU A 101 7.53 -3.28 8.41
N TRP A 102 8.71 -3.47 7.82
CA TRP A 102 8.95 -3.25 6.40
C TRP A 102 9.96 -4.24 5.79
N GLY A 103 10.46 -5.21 6.59
CA GLY A 103 11.53 -6.14 6.21
C GLY A 103 11.08 -7.29 5.30
N LYS A 104 10.74 -6.96 4.05
CA LYS A 104 10.45 -7.91 2.97
C LYS A 104 11.31 -7.60 1.75
N ILE A 105 11.88 -8.61 1.11
CA ILE A 105 12.67 -8.44 -0.12
C ILE A 105 12.22 -9.37 -1.24
N CYS A 106 12.46 -8.92 -2.47
CA CYS A 106 12.60 -9.80 -3.63
C CYS A 106 14.09 -10.12 -3.82
N ARG A 107 14.43 -11.37 -4.09
CA ARG A 107 15.83 -11.78 -4.35
C ARG A 107 16.39 -11.09 -5.59
N ASP A 108 15.57 -11.06 -6.64
CA ASP A 108 15.93 -10.52 -7.94
C ASP A 108 16.10 -8.99 -7.85
N CYS A 109 15.17 -8.25 -7.21
CA CYS A 109 15.38 -6.83 -6.90
C CYS A 109 16.69 -6.58 -6.15
N VAL A 110 16.95 -7.30 -5.06
CA VAL A 110 18.16 -7.04 -4.24
C VAL A 110 19.45 -7.30 -5.04
N PHE A 111 19.45 -8.29 -5.94
CA PHE A 111 20.57 -8.55 -6.84
C PHE A 111 20.73 -7.44 -7.88
N GLU A 112 19.64 -7.06 -8.56
CA GLU A 112 19.63 -5.98 -9.56
C GLU A 112 20.00 -4.63 -8.95
N ASP A 113 19.43 -4.27 -7.80
CA ASP A 113 19.73 -3.04 -7.06
C ASP A 113 21.22 -2.96 -6.72
N PHE A 114 21.79 -4.07 -6.23
CA PHE A 114 23.22 -4.10 -5.90
C PHE A 114 24.10 -3.95 -7.14
N ASN A 115 23.74 -4.59 -8.26
CA ASN A 115 24.51 -4.49 -9.50
C ASN A 115 24.39 -3.10 -10.15
N ASN A 116 23.21 -2.48 -10.08
CA ASN A 116 22.91 -1.19 -10.73
C ASN A 116 23.33 0.02 -9.89
N HIS A 117 23.22 -0.08 -8.56
CA HIS A 117 23.42 1.04 -7.64
C HIS A 117 24.56 0.81 -6.63
N GLY A 118 25.22 -0.34 -6.67
CA GLY A 118 26.28 -0.71 -5.72
C GLY A 118 25.77 -0.98 -4.30
N THR A 119 24.45 -1.04 -4.11
CA THR A 119 23.82 -1.22 -2.80
C THR A 119 22.43 -1.83 -2.96
N ALA A 120 22.07 -2.75 -2.06
CA ALA A 120 20.71 -3.24 -1.97
C ALA A 120 19.81 -2.22 -1.27
N TYR A 121 18.49 -2.36 -1.40
CA TYR A 121 17.55 -1.64 -0.56
C TYR A 121 16.18 -2.32 -0.52
N ILE A 122 15.31 -1.85 0.37
CA ILE A 122 13.92 -2.30 0.43
C ILE A 122 13.05 -1.39 -0.44
N HIS A 123 12.41 -1.98 -1.43
CA HIS A 123 11.41 -1.29 -2.26
C HIS A 123 10.15 -0.98 -1.46
N ARG A 124 9.61 0.22 -1.62
CA ARG A 124 8.37 0.68 -0.98
C ARG A 124 7.16 -0.20 -1.30
N SER A 125 7.11 -0.78 -2.50
CA SER A 125 6.07 -1.72 -2.94
C SER A 125 6.08 -3.02 -2.13
N HIS A 126 7.22 -3.42 -1.58
CA HIS A 126 7.34 -4.60 -0.73
C HIS A 126 6.82 -4.36 0.69
N VAL A 127 6.68 -3.09 1.12
CA VAL A 127 6.40 -2.73 2.52
C VAL A 127 4.94 -3.00 2.91
N HIS A 128 3.99 -2.79 2.00
CA HIS A 128 2.58 -2.96 2.32
C HIS A 128 2.28 -4.39 2.81
N THR A 129 1.56 -4.53 3.92
CA THR A 129 1.45 -5.80 4.67
C THR A 129 0.80 -6.93 3.88
N SER A 130 -0.17 -6.60 3.01
CA SER A 130 -0.86 -7.58 2.18
C SER A 130 -0.07 -8.05 0.96
N VAL A 131 1.01 -7.36 0.57
CA VAL A 131 1.79 -7.72 -0.62
C VAL A 131 2.70 -8.90 -0.29
N LYS A 132 2.48 -10.03 -0.98
CA LYS A 132 3.24 -11.28 -0.78
C LYS A 132 4.30 -11.55 -1.84
N VAL A 133 4.15 -10.97 -3.01
CA VAL A 133 5.05 -11.19 -4.16
C VAL A 133 5.52 -9.86 -4.72
N CYS A 134 6.66 -9.84 -5.39
CA CYS A 134 7.19 -8.66 -6.05
C CYS A 134 6.31 -8.25 -7.23
N SER A 135 6.08 -6.95 -7.42
CA SER A 135 5.36 -6.44 -8.60
C SER A 135 6.20 -6.50 -9.88
N ILE A 136 7.52 -6.44 -9.76
CA ILE A 136 8.46 -6.46 -10.88
C ILE A 136 8.72 -7.91 -11.32
N HIS A 137 9.16 -8.76 -10.39
CA HIS A 137 9.60 -10.13 -10.71
C HIS A 137 8.57 -11.22 -10.46
N GLY A 138 7.44 -10.91 -9.80
CA GLY A 138 6.43 -11.92 -9.42
C GLY A 138 6.89 -12.95 -8.37
N SER A 139 8.13 -12.87 -7.89
CA SER A 139 8.69 -13.79 -6.89
C SER A 139 8.11 -13.55 -5.50
N ILE A 140 8.00 -14.60 -4.68
CA ILE A 140 7.63 -14.47 -3.27
C ILE A 140 8.60 -13.55 -2.51
N LEU A 141 8.03 -12.64 -1.72
CA LEU A 141 8.80 -11.76 -0.86
C LEU A 141 9.29 -12.51 0.39
N LEU A 142 10.59 -12.41 0.65
CA LEU A 142 11.24 -13.10 1.75
C LEU A 142 11.36 -12.19 2.97
N HIS A 143 11.08 -12.76 4.14
CA HIS A 143 11.28 -12.13 5.45
C HIS A 143 12.64 -12.45 6.08
N THR A 144 13.37 -13.42 5.50
CA THR A 144 14.66 -13.90 5.99
C THR A 144 15.63 -14.00 4.81
N CYS A 145 16.87 -13.58 5.01
CA CYS A 145 17.91 -13.70 3.98
C CYS A 145 18.21 -15.18 3.70
N PRO A 146 18.11 -15.65 2.44
CA PRO A 146 18.28 -17.07 2.12
C PRO A 146 19.74 -17.54 2.25
N THR A 147 20.71 -16.62 2.26
CA THR A 147 22.14 -16.96 2.33
C THR A 147 22.66 -17.08 3.76
N CYS A 148 22.19 -16.23 4.68
CA CYS A 148 22.74 -16.14 6.03
C CYS A 148 21.68 -16.30 7.14
N SER A 149 20.44 -16.60 6.76
CA SER A 149 19.30 -16.82 7.67
C SER A 149 18.96 -15.66 8.61
N THR A 150 19.55 -14.48 8.41
CA THR A 150 19.25 -13.29 9.22
C THR A 150 17.89 -12.72 8.80
N PRO A 151 16.98 -12.42 9.74
CA PRO A 151 15.73 -11.74 9.42
C PRO A 151 16.00 -10.42 8.70
N ILE A 152 15.28 -10.14 7.62
CA ILE A 152 15.52 -8.96 6.78
C ILE A 152 15.37 -7.66 7.58
N SER A 153 14.41 -7.61 8.52
CA SER A 153 14.21 -6.47 9.43
C SER A 153 15.41 -6.17 10.35
N LYS A 154 16.35 -7.11 10.49
CA LYS A 154 17.58 -6.99 11.29
C LYS A 154 18.84 -7.09 10.42
N HIS A 155 18.68 -7.19 9.11
CA HIS A 155 19.79 -7.40 8.20
C HIS A 155 20.43 -6.06 7.84
N ASN A 156 21.76 -6.00 7.87
CA ASN A 156 22.51 -4.87 7.37
C ASN A 156 22.35 -4.78 5.84
N ILE A 157 22.01 -3.63 5.30
CA ILE A 157 21.74 -3.40 3.87
C ILE A 157 23.00 -3.65 3.04
N THR A 158 24.17 -3.19 3.49
CA THR A 158 25.44 -3.45 2.81
C THR A 158 25.75 -4.95 2.72
N LYS A 159 25.59 -5.68 3.82
CA LYS A 159 25.77 -7.15 3.85
C LYS A 159 24.72 -7.86 3.01
N LEU A 160 23.51 -7.31 2.90
CA LEU A 160 22.43 -7.89 2.11
C LEU A 160 22.79 -7.93 0.63
N GLY A 161 23.40 -6.86 0.12
CA GLY A 161 23.96 -6.81 -1.24
C GLY A 161 25.03 -7.87 -1.49
N PHE A 162 25.92 -8.12 -0.52
CA PHE A 162 26.91 -9.21 -0.66
C PHE A 162 26.27 -10.60 -0.60
N CYS A 163 25.24 -10.80 0.23
CA CYS A 163 24.48 -12.05 0.27
C CYS A 163 23.78 -12.33 -1.07
N SER A 164 23.31 -11.29 -1.77
CA SER A 164 22.54 -11.45 -3.01
C SER A 164 23.34 -12.08 -4.15
N GLN A 165 24.66 -11.90 -4.15
CA GLN A 165 25.57 -12.56 -5.08
C GLN A 165 25.56 -14.09 -4.97
N LYS A 166 25.04 -14.64 -3.87
CA LYS A 166 24.91 -16.09 -3.62
C LYS A 166 23.45 -16.57 -3.73
N TYR A 167 22.54 -15.75 -4.22
CA TYR A 167 21.16 -16.18 -4.43
C TYR A 167 21.09 -17.12 -5.63
N ASN A 168 20.66 -18.35 -5.38
CA ASN A 168 20.50 -19.34 -6.45
C ASN A 168 19.13 -19.21 -7.12
N GLY A 169 19.17 -19.22 -8.46
CA GLY A 169 18.01 -19.34 -9.36
C GLY A 169 17.20 -18.06 -9.50
N SER A 170 17.02 -17.59 -10.75
CA SER A 170 16.01 -16.59 -11.06
C SER A 170 14.64 -17.22 -10.88
N THR A 171 13.73 -16.56 -10.18
CA THR A 171 12.36 -17.06 -10.06
C THR A 171 11.64 -16.75 -11.38
N SER A 172 11.17 -17.77 -12.11
CA SER A 172 10.44 -17.51 -13.36
C SER A 172 9.15 -16.75 -13.05
N LEU A 173 8.85 -15.71 -13.84
CA LEU A 173 7.63 -14.93 -13.74
C LEU A 173 6.40 -15.83 -13.99
N SER A 174 5.74 -16.27 -12.93
CA SER A 174 4.41 -16.86 -13.02
C SER A 174 3.39 -15.78 -12.67
N ILE A 175 2.65 -15.30 -13.67
CA ILE A 175 1.58 -14.32 -13.49
C ILE A 175 0.48 -15.00 -12.65
N SER A 176 0.44 -14.64 -11.37
CA SER A 176 -0.56 -15.10 -10.42
C SER A 176 -1.45 -13.94 -9.97
N THR A 177 -2.61 -14.23 -9.39
CA THR A 177 -3.48 -13.20 -8.82
C THR A 177 -2.76 -12.35 -7.77
N ASN A 178 -1.84 -12.94 -6.99
CA ASN A 178 -0.99 -12.20 -6.06
C ASN A 178 -0.01 -11.25 -6.76
N HIS A 179 0.48 -11.60 -7.95
CA HIS A 179 1.34 -10.74 -8.76
C HIS A 179 0.55 -9.58 -9.37
N LEU A 180 -0.64 -9.84 -9.92
CA LEU A 180 -1.53 -8.77 -10.38
C LEU A 180 -1.91 -7.82 -9.23
N TYR A 181 -2.17 -8.35 -8.04
CA TYR A 181 -2.42 -7.53 -6.85
C TYR A 181 -1.20 -6.69 -6.44
N SER A 182 0.03 -7.24 -6.51
CA SER A 182 1.22 -6.47 -6.17
C SER A 182 1.49 -5.37 -7.21
N VAL A 183 1.21 -5.60 -8.49
CA VAL A 183 1.22 -4.58 -9.54
C VAL A 183 0.19 -3.48 -9.24
N PHE A 184 -1.05 -3.86 -8.93
CA PHE A 184 -2.10 -2.91 -8.50
C PHE A 184 -1.63 -2.00 -7.35
N ILE A 185 -1.01 -2.57 -6.32
CA ILE A 185 -0.46 -1.78 -5.19
C ILE A 185 0.69 -0.88 -5.64
N ALA A 186 1.61 -1.37 -6.48
CA ALA A 186 2.72 -0.59 -6.99
C ALA A 186 2.25 0.61 -7.83
N ASP A 187 1.20 0.44 -8.63
CA ASP A 187 0.60 1.50 -9.43
C ASP A 187 -0.09 2.55 -8.56
N LEU A 188 -0.84 2.13 -7.54
CA LEU A 188 -1.42 3.08 -6.58
C LEU A 188 -0.36 3.84 -5.77
N LEU A 189 0.83 3.25 -5.55
CA LEU A 189 1.96 3.95 -4.95
C LEU A 189 2.54 5.06 -5.86
N ASN A 190 2.18 5.07 -7.14
CA ASN A 190 2.54 6.14 -8.08
C ASN A 190 1.48 7.25 -8.16
N TYR A 191 0.35 7.13 -7.47
CA TYR A 191 -0.71 8.14 -7.46
C TYR A 191 -0.20 9.51 -6.99
N LYS A 192 -0.44 10.56 -7.79
CA LYS A 192 -0.02 11.96 -7.50
C LYS A 192 -1.17 12.93 -7.29
N GLY A 193 -2.41 12.44 -7.31
CA GLY A 193 -3.60 13.28 -7.13
C GLY A 193 -3.89 13.59 -5.65
N PRO A 194 -4.93 14.42 -5.39
CA PRO A 194 -5.39 14.68 -4.04
C PRO A 194 -5.94 13.41 -3.39
N THR A 195 -5.98 13.37 -2.06
CA THR A 195 -6.62 12.25 -1.34
C THR A 195 -8.07 12.09 -1.78
N ILE A 196 -8.42 10.90 -2.29
CA ILE A 196 -9.78 10.55 -2.69
C ILE A 196 -10.70 10.60 -1.47
N LYS A 197 -11.98 10.96 -1.65
CA LYS A 197 -12.89 11.00 -0.51
C LYS A 197 -13.14 9.57 -0.02
N PRO A 198 -13.11 9.31 1.30
CA PRO A 198 -13.27 7.96 1.84
C PRO A 198 -14.53 7.25 1.33
N HIS A 199 -15.65 7.95 1.25
CA HIS A 199 -16.92 7.37 0.78
C HIS A 199 -16.91 7.03 -0.71
N GLU A 200 -16.20 7.80 -1.54
CA GLU A 200 -16.06 7.51 -2.98
C GLU A 200 -15.20 6.24 -3.17
N ALA A 201 -14.06 6.15 -2.49
CA ALA A 201 -13.19 4.97 -2.54
C ALA A 201 -13.89 3.70 -2.02
N GLU A 202 -14.59 3.79 -0.89
CA GLU A 202 -15.35 2.66 -0.33
C GLU A 202 -16.52 2.26 -1.22
N TRP A 203 -17.22 3.22 -1.83
CA TRP A 203 -18.31 2.96 -2.77
C TRP A 203 -17.82 2.24 -4.03
N VAL A 204 -16.78 2.76 -4.70
CA VAL A 204 -16.23 2.13 -5.91
C VAL A 204 -15.73 0.72 -5.62
N ALA A 205 -14.96 0.54 -4.53
CA ALA A 205 -14.48 -0.77 -4.15
C ALA A 205 -15.64 -1.74 -3.83
N ALA A 206 -16.70 -1.26 -3.17
CA ALA A 206 -17.87 -2.09 -2.85
C ALA A 206 -18.68 -2.49 -4.07
N ARG A 207 -18.93 -1.54 -4.98
CA ARG A 207 -19.76 -1.72 -6.16
C ARG A 207 -19.09 -2.58 -7.22
N SER A 208 -17.82 -2.30 -7.51
CA SER A 208 -17.04 -3.10 -8.46
C SER A 208 -16.85 -4.53 -7.96
N PHE A 209 -16.62 -4.70 -6.65
CA PHE A 209 -16.58 -6.02 -6.04
C PHE A 209 -17.94 -6.75 -6.15
N TYR A 210 -19.04 -6.05 -5.91
CA TYR A 210 -20.38 -6.64 -6.04
C TYR A 210 -20.65 -7.11 -7.47
N LEU A 211 -20.30 -6.34 -8.48
CA LEU A 211 -20.48 -6.76 -9.88
C LEU A 211 -19.79 -8.10 -10.20
N ASN A 212 -18.60 -8.31 -9.64
CA ASN A 212 -17.81 -9.51 -9.94
C ASN A 212 -18.25 -10.73 -9.12
N TYR A 213 -18.92 -10.53 -7.98
CA TYR A 213 -19.18 -11.58 -6.98
C TYR A 213 -20.62 -11.61 -6.45
N SER A 214 -21.58 -10.97 -7.11
CA SER A 214 -22.97 -10.80 -6.63
C SER A 214 -23.61 -12.13 -6.19
N LYS A 215 -23.54 -13.16 -7.05
CA LYS A 215 -24.07 -14.51 -6.79
C LYS A 215 -23.49 -15.17 -5.53
N GLU A 216 -22.23 -14.86 -5.21
CA GLU A 216 -21.58 -15.42 -4.02
C GLU A 216 -21.91 -14.62 -2.76
N ILE A 217 -22.13 -13.31 -2.90
CA ILE A 217 -22.49 -12.39 -1.82
C ILE A 217 -23.88 -12.72 -1.27
N GLU A 218 -24.83 -13.08 -2.13
CA GLU A 218 -26.20 -13.42 -1.73
C GLU A 218 -26.28 -14.68 -0.86
N LEU A 219 -25.23 -15.52 -0.86
CA LEU A 219 -25.21 -16.81 -0.18
C LEU A 219 -24.60 -16.77 1.24
N ASP A 220 -23.83 -15.74 1.61
CA ASP A 220 -23.06 -15.74 2.87
C ASP A 220 -22.63 -14.34 3.35
N GLU A 221 -22.80 -14.04 4.65
CA GLU A 221 -22.38 -12.76 5.26
C GLU A 221 -20.85 -12.56 5.35
N ASP A 222 -20.01 -13.62 5.28
CA ASP A 222 -18.53 -13.54 5.35
C ASP A 222 -17.81 -13.72 3.99
N PHE A 223 -18.49 -13.39 2.89
CA PHE A 223 -18.01 -13.62 1.52
C PHE A 223 -16.63 -12.98 1.23
N LEU A 224 -16.32 -11.79 1.78
CA LEU A 224 -15.07 -11.10 1.47
C LEU A 224 -13.86 -11.90 1.98
N ALA A 225 -13.93 -12.43 3.20
CA ALA A 225 -12.85 -13.21 3.78
C ALA A 225 -12.63 -14.51 2.99
N LYS A 226 -13.72 -15.17 2.56
CA LYS A 226 -13.65 -16.38 1.73
C LYS A 226 -13.04 -16.10 0.36
N ILE A 227 -13.48 -15.05 -0.32
CA ILE A 227 -12.98 -14.68 -1.64
C ILE A 227 -11.51 -14.29 -1.54
N VAL A 228 -11.11 -13.46 -0.59
CA VAL A 228 -9.70 -13.10 -0.41
C VAL A 228 -8.85 -14.31 -0.05
N LYS A 229 -9.34 -15.21 0.81
CA LYS A 229 -8.60 -16.42 1.17
C LYS A 229 -8.38 -17.32 -0.05
N ARG A 230 -9.38 -17.51 -0.92
CA ARG A 230 -9.21 -18.36 -2.12
C ARG A 230 -8.37 -17.68 -3.21
N THR A 231 -8.45 -16.35 -3.39
CA THR A 231 -7.78 -15.66 -4.51
C THR A 231 -6.39 -15.14 -4.18
N LEU A 232 -6.17 -14.68 -2.94
CA LEU A 232 -4.92 -14.07 -2.49
C LEU A 232 -4.24 -14.87 -1.36
N ASP A 233 -4.84 -15.98 -0.93
CA ASP A 233 -4.32 -16.83 0.16
C ASP A 233 -4.17 -16.06 1.48
N ALA A 234 -4.90 -14.95 1.69
CA ALA A 234 -4.76 -14.14 2.89
C ALA A 234 -5.69 -14.61 4.01
N HIS A 235 -5.14 -14.84 5.21
CA HIS A 235 -5.86 -15.46 6.33
C HIS A 235 -6.44 -14.49 7.37
N ASN A 236 -6.19 -13.17 7.24
CA ASN A 236 -6.55 -12.16 8.25
C ASN A 236 -7.39 -11.01 7.66
N VAL A 237 -8.51 -11.33 7.02
CA VAL A 237 -9.46 -10.32 6.56
C VAL A 237 -10.57 -10.18 7.60
N THR A 238 -10.61 -9.05 8.29
CA THR A 238 -11.74 -8.73 9.16
C THR A 238 -12.85 -8.07 8.35
N SER A 239 -14.02 -8.70 8.35
CA SER A 239 -15.29 -8.23 7.77
C SER A 239 -16.25 -7.73 8.87
N THR A 240 -15.74 -7.17 9.98
CA THR A 240 -16.65 -6.61 10.98
C THR A 240 -17.39 -5.40 10.40
N ARG A 241 -18.67 -5.22 10.76
CA ARG A 241 -19.60 -4.13 10.36
C ARG A 241 -19.11 -2.69 10.66
N GLY A 242 -17.81 -2.47 10.82
CA GLY A 242 -17.16 -1.16 10.99
C GLY A 242 -15.79 -1.14 10.32
N LYS A 243 -15.60 -0.13 9.45
CA LYS A 243 -14.35 0.35 8.83
C LYS A 243 -13.34 -0.74 8.42
N LEU A 244 -13.28 -1.06 7.12
CA LEU A 244 -12.28 -1.94 6.53
C LEU A 244 -10.85 -1.49 6.90
N SER A 245 -9.98 -2.46 7.18
CA SER A 245 -8.53 -2.22 7.27
C SER A 245 -8.00 -1.70 5.93
N ASP A 246 -6.83 -1.03 5.95
CA ASP A 246 -6.20 -0.51 4.71
C ASP A 246 -5.96 -1.66 3.71
N SER A 247 -5.53 -2.83 4.20
CA SER A 247 -5.34 -4.04 3.40
C SER A 247 -6.67 -4.57 2.83
N SER A 248 -7.73 -4.62 3.64
CA SER A 248 -9.03 -5.14 3.20
C SER A 248 -9.63 -4.26 2.11
N LEU A 249 -9.52 -2.92 2.22
CA LEU A 249 -10.01 -2.01 1.19
C LEU A 249 -9.21 -2.16 -0.11
N ALA A 250 -7.88 -2.22 -0.01
CA ALA A 250 -7.02 -2.40 -1.18
C ALA A 250 -7.32 -3.72 -1.91
N MET A 251 -7.46 -4.83 -1.17
CA MET A 251 -7.83 -6.12 -1.75
C MET A 251 -9.23 -6.09 -2.39
N LYS A 252 -10.20 -5.44 -1.74
CA LYS A 252 -11.55 -5.30 -2.28
C LYS A 252 -11.58 -4.48 -3.57
N ALA A 253 -10.84 -3.36 -3.60
CA ALA A 253 -10.68 -2.53 -4.78
C ALA A 253 -10.05 -3.32 -5.94
N PHE A 254 -8.97 -4.07 -5.66
CA PHE A 254 -8.34 -4.94 -6.64
C PHE A 254 -9.28 -6.03 -7.15
N LEU A 255 -9.97 -6.76 -6.28
CA LEU A 255 -10.88 -7.83 -6.69
C LEU A 255 -12.08 -7.32 -7.50
N GLY A 256 -12.48 -6.06 -7.31
CA GLY A 256 -13.53 -5.43 -8.10
C GLY A 256 -13.04 -4.79 -9.41
N CYS A 257 -11.89 -4.13 -9.40
CA CYS A 257 -11.42 -3.29 -10.52
C CYS A 257 -10.30 -3.94 -11.34
N GLU A 258 -9.62 -4.95 -10.78
CA GLU A 258 -8.47 -5.68 -11.34
C GLU A 258 -7.20 -4.84 -11.53
N THR A 259 -7.32 -3.61 -12.04
CA THR A 259 -6.21 -2.69 -12.31
C THR A 259 -6.36 -1.37 -11.56
N ALA A 260 -5.23 -0.74 -11.27
CA ALA A 260 -5.20 0.57 -10.63
C ALA A 260 -5.78 1.65 -11.55
N GLU A 261 -5.56 1.54 -12.87
CA GLU A 261 -6.13 2.43 -13.88
C GLU A 261 -7.66 2.44 -13.84
N ARG A 262 -8.29 1.26 -13.89
CA ARG A 262 -9.75 1.15 -13.81
C ARG A 262 -10.28 1.68 -12.48
N TYR A 263 -9.61 1.34 -11.37
CA TYR A 263 -9.99 1.86 -10.06
C TYR A 263 -9.93 3.40 -10.00
N LEU A 264 -8.83 3.99 -10.49
CA LEU A 264 -8.61 5.44 -10.48
C LEU A 264 -9.57 6.17 -11.42
N ASP A 265 -9.89 5.61 -12.58
CA ASP A 265 -10.92 6.16 -13.47
C ASP A 265 -12.29 6.18 -12.76
N LEU A 266 -12.71 5.07 -12.14
CA LEU A 266 -14.00 5.00 -11.44
C LEU A 266 -14.15 5.98 -10.27
N VAL A 267 -13.08 6.29 -9.54
CA VAL A 267 -13.11 7.22 -8.40
C VAL A 267 -12.91 8.68 -8.78
N THR A 268 -12.35 8.98 -9.96
CA THR A 268 -12.06 10.36 -10.39
C THR A 268 -12.93 10.86 -11.54
N ASN A 269 -13.54 9.95 -12.31
CA ASN A 269 -14.35 10.26 -13.48
C ASN A 269 -15.85 10.01 -13.19
N GLU A 270 -16.62 11.09 -13.19
CA GLU A 270 -18.07 11.05 -12.90
C GLU A 270 -18.84 10.18 -13.91
N ALA A 271 -18.43 10.17 -15.18
CA ALA A 271 -19.10 9.36 -16.20
C ALA A 271 -18.92 7.86 -15.94
N SER A 272 -17.70 7.44 -15.62
CA SER A 272 -17.37 6.05 -15.28
C SER A 272 -18.06 5.60 -14.00
N SER A 273 -18.13 6.49 -13.00
CA SER A 273 -18.87 6.23 -11.75
C SER A 273 -20.37 6.04 -11.98
N LYS A 274 -21.01 6.88 -12.81
CA LYS A 274 -22.42 6.73 -13.19
C LYS A 274 -22.69 5.45 -13.98
N LEU A 275 -21.76 5.04 -14.84
CA LEU A 275 -21.85 3.78 -15.57
C LEU A 275 -21.81 2.59 -14.61
N LEU A 276 -20.87 2.57 -13.66
CA LEU A 276 -20.80 1.56 -12.61
C LEU A 276 -22.09 1.49 -11.78
N GLU A 277 -22.67 2.64 -11.43
CA GLU A 277 -23.95 2.69 -10.73
C GLU A 277 -25.08 2.05 -11.53
N LYS A 278 -25.14 2.35 -12.84
CA LYS A 278 -26.13 1.76 -13.75
C LYS A 278 -25.98 0.24 -13.84
N GLU A 279 -24.77 -0.26 -14.07
CA GLU A 279 -24.47 -1.71 -14.16
C GLU A 279 -24.87 -2.44 -12.86
N VAL A 280 -24.55 -1.87 -11.71
CA VAL A 280 -24.93 -2.47 -10.42
C VAL A 280 -26.44 -2.49 -10.22
N ASN A 281 -27.13 -1.43 -10.63
CA ASN A 281 -28.58 -1.38 -10.56
C ASN A 281 -29.21 -2.42 -11.49
N GLU A 282 -28.76 -2.54 -12.73
CA GLU A 282 -29.24 -3.56 -13.67
C GLU A 282 -29.07 -4.98 -13.12
N LEU A 283 -27.91 -5.29 -12.54
CA LEU A 283 -27.65 -6.59 -11.91
C LEU A 283 -28.63 -6.88 -10.76
N ARG A 284 -28.85 -5.92 -9.86
CA ARG A 284 -29.82 -6.05 -8.75
C ARG A 284 -31.26 -6.29 -9.21
N HIS A 285 -31.66 -5.66 -10.31
CA HIS A 285 -33.00 -5.86 -10.87
C HIS A 285 -33.12 -7.22 -11.56
N SER A 286 -32.02 -7.75 -12.11
CA SER A 286 -31.98 -9.10 -12.69
C SER A 286 -31.95 -10.23 -11.65
N GLU A 287 -31.40 -9.95 -10.45
CA GLU A 287 -31.30 -10.91 -9.33
C GLU A 287 -32.56 -10.94 -8.45
N SER A 288 -33.50 -10.01 -8.63
CA SER A 288 -34.82 -10.03 -7.96
C SER A 288 -35.82 -10.84 -8.80
N PRO A 289 -36.18 -12.09 -8.45
CA PRO A 289 -37.23 -12.79 -9.17
C PRO A 289 -38.56 -12.12 -8.87
N LEU A 290 -39.41 -12.03 -9.89
CA LEU A 290 -40.84 -11.76 -9.78
C LEU A 290 -41.44 -12.56 -8.61
N VAL A 291 -41.69 -11.89 -7.49
CA VAL A 291 -42.66 -12.35 -6.51
C VAL A 291 -44.01 -11.95 -7.07
N SER A 292 -44.60 -12.84 -7.86
CA SER A 292 -46.02 -12.82 -8.24
C SER A 292 -46.71 -14.03 -7.63
#